data_AF-D6LHJ2-F1
#
_entry.id   AF-D6LHJ2-F1
#
_cell.length_a   1.000
_cell.length_b   1.000
_cell.length_c   1.000
_cell.angle_alpha   90.00
_cell.angle_beta   90.00
_cell.angle_gamma   90.00
#
_symmetry.space_group_name_H-M   'P 1'
#
loop_
_entity.id
_entity.type
_entity.pdbx_description
1 polymer ?
#
loop_
_entity_poly.entity_id
_entity_poly.type
_entity_poly.pdbx_seq_one_letter_code
_entity_poly.pdbx_strand_id
1 'polypeptide(L)'
;MLNKLISFVKKNKALDVVTNSTDPTSFFTNLVEVYKEGKRTELEIEQLRLKKEVLLTEIEKKYDLYNKIFTEVFVERRMAIQKYFEIIDRGLAENNRDLISMGLSHLSQLVATSPFSDVATLSKKLESKEIIEI
;
A
#
# COMPACT_ATOMS: atom_id res chain seq x y z
N MET A 1 -33.79 -26.16 13.87
CA MET A 1 -32.51 -26.53 13.23
C MET A 1 -32.74 -27.25 11.89
N LEU A 2 -33.59 -28.29 11.88
CA LEU A 2 -33.96 -29.07 10.68
C LEU A 2 -34.44 -28.22 9.49
N ASN A 3 -35.34 -27.26 9.71
CA ASN A 3 -35.86 -26.39 8.64
C ASN A 3 -34.78 -25.51 7.99
N LYS A 4 -33.74 -25.11 8.74
CA LYS A 4 -32.60 -24.34 8.21
C LYS A 4 -31.70 -25.23 7.32
N LEU A 5 -31.47 -26.47 7.72
CA LEU A 5 -30.72 -27.45 6.95
C LEU A 5 -31.44 -27.81 5.64
N ILE A 6 -32.75 -28.07 5.70
CA ILE A 6 -33.58 -28.33 4.51
C ILE A 6 -33.56 -27.13 3.54
N SER A 7 -33.58 -25.90 4.05
CA SER A 7 -33.49 -24.69 3.21
C SER A 7 -32.12 -24.51 2.55
N PHE A 8 -31.05 -24.93 3.23
CA PHE A 8 -29.67 -24.89 2.71
C PHE A 8 -29.47 -25.89 1.57
N VAL A 9 -30.03 -27.10 1.69
CA VAL A 9 -30.01 -28.13 0.64
C VAL A 9 -30.74 -27.66 -0.61
N LYS A 10 -31.94 -27.08 -0.47
CA LYS A 10 -32.72 -26.58 -1.61
C LYS A 10 -32.02 -25.45 -2.39
N LYS A 11 -31.12 -24.71 -1.75
CA LYS A 11 -30.43 -23.55 -2.34
C LYS A 11 -29.14 -23.93 -3.08
N ASN A 12 -28.53 -25.07 -2.75
CA ASN A 12 -27.25 -25.52 -3.29
C ASN A 12 -27.42 -26.78 -4.14
N LYS A 13 -27.50 -26.62 -5.47
CA LYS A 13 -27.65 -27.71 -6.45
C LYS A 13 -26.50 -28.76 -6.44
N ALA A 14 -25.39 -28.48 -5.76
CA ALA A 14 -24.24 -29.38 -5.67
C ALA A 14 -24.40 -30.53 -4.65
N LEU A 15 -25.54 -30.61 -3.94
CA LEU A 15 -25.78 -31.60 -2.89
C LEU A 15 -26.40 -32.93 -3.36
N ASP A 16 -26.61 -33.13 -4.68
CA ASP A 16 -27.05 -34.42 -5.27
C ASP A 16 -26.09 -35.59 -4.97
N VAL A 17 -24.87 -35.30 -4.49
CA VAL A 17 -23.89 -36.30 -4.06
C VAL A 17 -24.21 -36.89 -2.68
N VAL A 18 -24.90 -36.14 -1.81
CA VAL A 18 -25.21 -36.56 -0.42
C VAL A 18 -26.46 -37.44 -0.36
N THR A 19 -27.30 -37.43 -1.40
CA THR A 19 -28.56 -38.19 -1.45
C THR A 19 -28.41 -39.67 -1.78
N ASN A 20 -27.20 -40.16 -2.05
CA ASN A 20 -26.95 -41.57 -2.39
C ASN A 20 -26.63 -42.47 -1.17
N SER A 21 -26.69 -41.96 0.07
CA SER A 21 -26.52 -42.82 1.25
C SER A 21 -27.84 -43.49 1.65
N THR A 22 -27.83 -44.82 1.69
CA THR A 22 -28.98 -45.66 2.05
C THR A 22 -29.30 -45.67 3.55
N ASP A 23 -28.52 -44.95 4.39
CA ASP A 23 -28.74 -44.84 5.84
C ASP A 23 -29.15 -43.39 6.24
N PRO A 24 -30.38 -43.18 6.74
CA PRO A 24 -30.88 -41.87 7.18
C PRO A 24 -29.98 -41.17 8.22
N THR A 25 -29.30 -41.92 9.09
CA THR A 25 -28.46 -41.34 10.15
C THR A 25 -27.16 -40.76 9.59
N SER A 26 -26.53 -41.48 8.66
CA SER A 26 -25.38 -40.98 7.89
C SER A 26 -25.73 -39.72 7.08
N PHE A 27 -26.93 -39.66 6.49
CA PHE A 27 -27.41 -38.51 5.74
C PHE A 27 -27.50 -37.24 6.60
N PHE A 28 -28.11 -37.34 7.80
CA PHE A 28 -28.19 -36.20 8.71
C PHE A 28 -26.82 -35.73 9.21
N THR A 29 -25.91 -36.68 9.46
CA THR A 29 -24.54 -36.37 9.92
C THR A 29 -23.78 -35.60 8.82
N ASN A 30 -23.83 -36.09 7.58
CA ASN A 30 -23.21 -35.45 6.42
C ASN A 30 -23.81 -34.06 6.16
N LEU A 31 -25.13 -33.88 6.29
CA LEU A 31 -25.75 -32.56 6.14
C LEU A 31 -25.31 -31.55 7.20
N VAL A 32 -25.16 -31.99 8.45
CA VAL A 32 -24.67 -31.14 9.53
C VAL A 32 -23.21 -30.76 9.30
N GLU A 33 -22.39 -31.69 8.81
CA GLU A 33 -21.00 -31.46 8.44
C GLU A 33 -20.87 -30.45 7.29
N VAL A 34 -21.58 -30.68 6.18
CA VAL A 34 -21.61 -29.75 5.03
C VAL A 34 -22.11 -28.36 5.44
N TYR A 35 -23.10 -28.28 6.34
CA TYR A 35 -23.57 -26.99 6.85
C TYR A 35 -22.51 -26.28 7.71
N LYS A 36 -21.81 -27.01 8.59
CA LYS A 36 -20.71 -26.46 9.40
C LYS A 36 -19.55 -25.99 8.51
N GLU A 37 -19.17 -26.80 7.53
CA GLU A 37 -18.15 -26.45 6.54
C GLU A 37 -18.56 -25.21 5.74
N GLY A 38 -19.80 -25.16 5.25
CA GLY A 38 -20.32 -23.97 4.55
C GLY A 38 -20.24 -22.70 5.40
N LYS A 39 -20.55 -22.78 6.70
CA LYS A 39 -20.39 -21.64 7.62
C LYS A 39 -18.93 -21.27 7.87
N ARG A 40 -18.03 -22.25 7.93
CA ARG A 40 -16.60 -22.00 8.02
C ARG A 40 -16.07 -21.32 6.76
N THR A 41 -16.46 -21.79 5.59
CA THR A 41 -16.09 -21.17 4.30
C THR A 41 -16.62 -19.74 4.18
N GLU A 42 -17.86 -19.48 4.61
CA GLU A 42 -18.41 -18.11 4.65
C GLU A 42 -17.54 -17.18 5.53
N LEU A 43 -17.12 -17.65 6.71
CA LEU A 43 -16.23 -16.88 7.59
C LEU A 43 -14.85 -16.66 6.98
N GLU A 44 -14.27 -17.68 6.33
CA GLU A 44 -12.98 -17.58 5.66
C GLU A 44 -13.03 -16.59 4.49
N ILE A 45 -14.12 -16.60 3.70
CA ILE A 45 -14.35 -15.61 2.62
C ILE A 45 -14.41 -14.20 3.19
N GLU A 46 -15.16 -13.99 4.28
CA GLU A 46 -15.29 -12.66 4.87
C GLU A 46 -13.95 -12.18 5.45
N GLN A 47 -13.19 -13.05 6.11
CA GLN A 47 -11.84 -12.72 6.57
C GLN A 47 -10.91 -12.35 5.42
N LEU A 48 -10.96 -13.07 4.29
CA LEU A 48 -10.19 -12.75 3.10
C LEU A 48 -10.61 -11.39 2.51
N ARG A 49 -11.90 -11.09 2.52
CA ARG A 49 -12.44 -9.80 2.05
C ARG A 49 -11.91 -8.64 2.89
N LEU A 50 -11.98 -8.75 4.22
CA LEU A 50 -11.45 -7.74 5.14
C LEU A 50 -9.94 -7.56 4.98
N LYS A 51 -9.17 -8.66 4.86
CA LYS A 51 -7.72 -8.60 4.61
C LYS A 51 -7.41 -7.89 3.29
N LYS A 52 -8.17 -8.19 2.23
CA LYS A 52 -8.03 -7.51 0.94
C LYS A 52 -8.28 -6.01 1.06
N GLU A 53 -9.35 -5.60 1.74
CA GLU A 53 -9.69 -4.18 1.94
C GLU A 53 -8.58 -3.43 2.71
N VAL A 54 -8.04 -4.04 3.76
CA VAL A 54 -6.90 -3.46 4.51
C VAL A 54 -5.67 -3.31 3.62
N LEU A 55 -5.30 -4.35 2.87
CA LEU A 55 -4.14 -4.31 1.98
C LEU A 55 -4.29 -3.27 0.87
N LEU A 56 -5.48 -3.16 0.26
CA LEU A 56 -5.75 -2.14 -0.74
C LEU A 56 -5.60 -0.73 -0.16
N THR A 57 -6.19 -0.50 1.02
CA THR A 57 -6.07 0.78 1.72
C THR A 57 -4.60 1.11 2.03
N GLU A 58 -3.82 0.12 2.48
CA GLU A 58 -2.38 0.32 2.74
C GLU A 58 -1.62 0.71 1.48
N ILE A 59 -1.90 0.05 0.35
CA ILE A 59 -1.28 0.36 -0.96
C ILE A 59 -1.65 1.79 -1.40
N GLU A 60 -2.91 2.17 -1.30
CA GLU A 60 -3.38 3.52 -1.64
C GLU A 60 -2.66 4.58 -0.78
N LYS A 61 -2.58 4.36 0.54
CA LYS A 61 -1.90 5.30 1.44
C LYS A 61 -0.40 5.39 1.18
N LYS A 62 0.26 4.29 0.87
CA LYS A 62 1.67 4.28 0.46
C LYS A 62 1.88 5.07 -0.83
N TYR A 63 1.02 4.86 -1.81
CA TYR A 63 1.05 5.60 -3.08
C TYR A 63 0.89 7.11 -2.87
N ASP A 64 -0.10 7.53 -2.08
CA ASP A 64 -0.34 8.93 -1.74
C ASP A 64 0.88 9.56 -1.05
N LEU A 65 1.45 8.84 -0.09
CA LEU A 65 2.64 9.27 0.65
C LEU A 65 3.85 9.46 -0.27
N TYR A 66 4.12 8.48 -1.14
CA TYR A 66 5.23 8.56 -2.09
C TYR A 66 5.06 9.71 -3.07
N ASN A 67 3.86 9.91 -3.62
CA ASN A 67 3.59 11.05 -4.49
C ASN A 67 3.79 12.39 -3.80
N LYS A 68 3.35 12.51 -2.55
CA LYS A 68 3.56 13.73 -1.76
C LYS A 68 5.05 13.99 -1.53
N ILE A 69 5.80 12.98 -1.06
CA ILE A 69 7.24 13.11 -0.83
C ILE A 69 7.97 13.48 -2.12
N PHE A 70 7.67 12.81 -3.24
CA PHE A 70 8.28 13.14 -4.52
C PHE A 70 7.98 14.57 -4.95
N THR A 71 6.73 15.00 -4.82
CA THR A 71 6.34 16.38 -5.16
C THR A 71 7.14 17.39 -4.36
N GLU A 72 7.20 17.24 -3.04
CA GLU A 72 7.93 18.18 -2.17
C GLU A 72 9.43 18.19 -2.48
N VAL A 73 10.06 17.02 -2.65
CA VAL A 73 11.48 16.91 -3.01
C VAL A 73 11.80 17.65 -4.32
N PHE A 74 10.96 17.50 -5.34
CA PHE A 74 11.17 18.21 -6.60
C PHE A 74 10.91 19.71 -6.48
N VAL A 75 9.93 20.13 -5.66
CA VAL A 75 9.66 21.54 -5.38
C VAL A 75 10.86 22.19 -4.68
N GLU A 76 11.38 21.58 -3.62
CA GLU A 76 12.56 22.03 -2.88
C GLU A 76 13.77 22.13 -3.80
N ARG A 77 14.00 21.10 -4.62
CA ARG A 77 15.11 21.07 -5.56
C ARG A 77 15.02 22.17 -6.61
N ARG A 78 13.82 22.45 -7.13
CA ARG A 78 13.57 23.58 -8.03
C ARG A 78 13.88 24.91 -7.34
N MET A 79 13.44 25.09 -6.09
CA MET A 79 13.72 26.30 -5.32
C MET A 79 15.22 26.49 -5.07
N ALA A 80 15.95 25.43 -4.73
CA ALA A 80 17.39 25.48 -4.54
C ALA A 80 18.14 25.84 -5.84
N ILE A 81 17.77 25.21 -6.96
CA ILE A 81 18.33 25.53 -8.28
C ILE A 81 18.10 27.01 -8.62
N GLN A 82 16.86 27.49 -8.46
CA GLN A 82 16.53 28.90 -8.69
C GLN A 82 17.38 29.82 -7.82
N LYS A 83 17.59 29.45 -6.55
CA LYS A 83 18.40 30.25 -5.62
C LYS A 83 19.86 30.33 -6.04
N TYR A 84 20.43 29.24 -6.55
CA TYR A 84 21.81 29.26 -7.05
C TYR A 84 21.95 30.09 -8.33
N PHE A 85 20.96 30.08 -9.23
CA PHE A 85 20.94 31.00 -10.36
C PHE A 85 20.88 32.47 -9.91
N GLU A 86 20.04 32.81 -8.92
CA GLU A 86 20.01 34.18 -8.36
C GLU A 86 21.38 34.63 -7.80
N ILE A 87 22.14 33.71 -7.18
CA ILE A 87 23.48 33.98 -6.66
C ILE A 87 24.47 34.22 -7.81
N ILE A 88 24.39 33.42 -8.87
CA ILE A 88 25.23 33.58 -10.06
C ILE A 88 24.94 34.93 -10.73
N ASP A 89 23.66 35.26 -10.94
CA ASP A 89 23.24 36.52 -11.54
C ASP A 89 23.71 37.74 -10.74
N ARG A 90 23.63 37.65 -9.40
CA ARG A 90 24.19 38.68 -8.52
C ARG A 90 25.70 38.79 -8.65
N GLY A 91 26.41 37.67 -8.69
CA GLY A 91 27.85 37.63 -8.90
C GLY A 91 28.26 38.25 -10.24
N LEU A 92 27.48 38.05 -11.29
CA LEU A 92 27.68 38.69 -12.60
C LEU A 92 27.44 40.21 -12.53
N ALA A 93 26.36 40.65 -11.89
CA ALA A 93 26.04 42.07 -11.74
C ALA A 93 27.07 42.84 -10.91
N GLU A 94 27.62 42.21 -9.87
CA GLU A 94 28.62 42.79 -8.97
C GLU A 94 30.08 42.56 -9.43
N ASN A 95 30.29 41.86 -10.56
CA ASN A 95 31.60 41.38 -11.02
C ASN A 95 32.37 40.60 -9.93
N ASN A 96 31.64 39.88 -9.09
CA ASN A 96 32.13 39.12 -7.95
C ASN A 96 32.34 37.65 -8.32
N ARG A 97 33.59 37.29 -8.64
CA ARG A 97 33.96 35.93 -9.06
C ARG A 97 33.72 34.87 -8.00
N ASP A 98 33.80 35.23 -6.72
CA ASP A 98 33.59 34.28 -5.63
C ASP A 98 32.12 33.85 -5.55
N LEU A 99 31.18 34.79 -5.74
CA LEU A 99 29.75 34.47 -5.81
C LEU A 99 29.40 33.60 -7.02
N ILE A 100 29.98 33.89 -8.18
CA ILE A 100 29.79 33.08 -9.39
C ILE A 100 30.30 31.65 -9.15
N SER A 101 31.52 31.50 -8.63
CA SER A 101 32.14 30.21 -8.36
C SER A 101 31.33 29.40 -7.34
N MET A 102 30.88 30.07 -6.26
CA MET A 102 30.04 29.46 -5.23
C MET A 102 28.71 28.95 -5.79
N GLY A 103 28.00 29.78 -6.57
CA GLY A 103 26.73 29.40 -7.18
C GLY A 103 26.87 28.23 -8.14
N LEU A 104 27.90 28.24 -9.00
CA LEU A 104 28.19 27.14 -9.93
C LEU A 104 28.58 25.84 -9.21
N SER A 105 29.39 25.93 -8.16
CA SER A 105 29.82 24.78 -7.37
C SER A 105 28.62 24.09 -6.70
N HIS A 106 27.77 24.86 -6.01
CA HIS A 106 26.59 24.31 -5.34
C HIS A 106 25.55 23.79 -6.33
N LEU A 107 25.35 24.49 -7.46
CA LEU A 107 24.46 24.01 -8.52
C LEU A 107 24.95 22.67 -9.08
N SER A 108 26.25 22.56 -9.38
CA SER A 108 26.89 21.33 -9.87
C SER A 108 26.71 20.17 -8.88
N GLN A 109 26.96 20.41 -7.60
CA GLN A 109 26.76 19.41 -6.55
C GLN A 109 25.30 18.97 -6.46
N LEU A 110 24.35 19.92 -6.50
CA LEU A 110 22.93 19.63 -6.40
C LEU A 110 22.44 18.81 -7.60
N VAL A 111 22.87 19.11 -8.83
CA VAL A 111 22.45 18.35 -10.01
C VAL A 111 23.13 16.97 -10.09
N ALA A 112 24.31 16.82 -9.50
CA ALA A 112 25.05 15.56 -9.46
C ALA A 112 24.46 14.53 -8.48
N THR A 113 23.72 14.97 -7.45
CA THR A 113 23.08 14.07 -6.48
C THR A 113 21.68 13.65 -6.92
N SER A 114 21.29 12.41 -6.66
CA SER A 114 19.90 11.96 -6.93
C SER A 114 18.92 12.68 -6.00
N PRO A 115 17.75 13.14 -6.48
CA PRO A 115 16.70 13.65 -5.59
C PRO A 115 16.14 12.57 -4.67
N PHE A 116 16.42 11.28 -4.94
CA PHE A 116 15.86 10.15 -4.21
C PHE A 116 16.84 9.46 -3.26
N SER A 117 18.08 9.94 -3.13
CA SER A 117 19.05 9.35 -2.20
C SER A 117 18.53 9.34 -0.76
N ASP A 118 17.80 10.41 -0.38
CA ASP A 118 17.23 10.54 0.97
C ASP A 118 15.84 9.89 1.07
N VAL A 119 15.09 9.83 -0.04
CA VAL A 119 13.74 9.24 -0.09
C VAL A 119 13.78 7.72 0.06
N ALA A 120 14.78 7.04 -0.51
CA ALA A 120 14.95 5.60 -0.30
C ALA A 120 15.20 5.26 1.18
N THR A 121 15.91 6.13 1.88
CA THR A 121 16.19 6.00 3.32
C THR A 121 14.93 6.29 4.15
N LEU A 122 14.17 7.33 3.77
CA LEU A 122 12.90 7.68 4.41
C LEU A 122 11.83 6.59 4.20
N SER A 123 11.67 6.09 2.98
CA SER A 123 10.79 4.96 2.64
C SER A 123 11.12 3.74 3.51
N LYS A 124 12.39 3.38 3.63
CA LYS A 124 12.84 2.26 4.46
C LYS A 124 12.56 2.45 5.96
N LYS A 125 12.64 3.69 6.47
CA LYS A 125 12.29 4.07 7.85
C LYS A 125 10.78 4.14 8.12
N LEU A 126 9.98 4.44 7.08
CA LEU A 126 8.52 4.46 7.17
C LEU A 126 7.92 3.05 7.04
N GLU A 127 8.61 2.15 6.33
CA GLU A 127 8.25 0.74 6.19
C GLU A 127 8.76 -0.11 7.36
N SER A 128 9.85 0.28 8.02
CA SER A 128 10.16 -0.26 9.34
C SER A 128 9.06 0.21 10.29
N LYS A 129 8.39 -0.71 10.98
CA LYS A 129 7.41 -0.40 12.03
C LYS A 129 8.05 0.25 13.26
N GLU A 130 9.18 0.93 13.09
CA GLU A 130 9.86 1.68 14.14
C GLU A 130 9.06 2.95 14.38
N ILE A 131 8.66 3.15 15.64
CA ILE A 131 8.02 4.38 16.09
C ILE A 131 9.04 5.49 15.85
N ILE A 132 8.72 6.41 14.93
CA ILE A 132 9.48 7.64 14.78
C ILE A 132 9.13 8.48 16.02
N GLU A 133 9.99 8.43 17.03
CA GLU A 133 9.94 9.38 18.15
C GLU A 133 10.27 10.78 17.59
N ILE A 134 9.34 11.71 17.80
CA ILE A 134 9.47 13.14 17.45
C ILE A 134 9.71 13.92 18.73
#